data_AF-A0A067DBD5-F1
#
_entry.id   AF-A0A067DBD5-F1
#
_cell.length_a   1.000
_cell.length_b   1.000
_cell.length_c   1.000
_cell.angle_alpha   90.00
_cell.angle_beta   90.00
_cell.angle_gamma   90.00
#
_symmetry.space_group_name_H-M   'P 1'
#
loop_
_entity.id
_entity.type
_entity.pdbx_description
1 polymer ?
#
loop_
_entity_poly.entity_id
_entity_poly.type
_entity_poly.pdbx_seq_one_letter_code
_entity_poly.pdbx_strand_id
1 'polypeptide(L)'
;ILLREVKSDEKEMWFMIGCKNIQFSMEEFALVTGLNCNPLHKPTTKDNEDDDRIVNEFLDGNCAITTKELHEKFMKAKSNDDMKIVKLAMLYFVESVLLRKENRNYINEPYVLLMDNFTEFNEYPWGRTSFKMTIDSLRKDVVDRMANHKK
;
A
#
# COMPACT_ATOMS: atom_id res chain seq x y z
N ILE A 1 -5.62 -8.30 -27.37
CA ILE A 1 -6.27 -7.06 -26.88
C ILE A 1 -5.27 -5.93 -27.03
N LEU A 2 -5.49 -5.00 -27.96
CA LEU A 2 -4.63 -3.83 -28.13
C LEU A 2 -5.10 -2.75 -27.14
N LEU A 3 -4.38 -2.58 -26.04
CA LEU A 3 -4.57 -1.45 -25.13
C LEU A 3 -3.95 -0.21 -25.78
N ARG A 4 -4.78 0.71 -26.26
CA ARG A 4 -4.36 2.06 -26.63
C ARG A 4 -4.92 3.02 -25.58
N GLU A 5 -4.04 3.70 -24.87
CA GLU A 5 -4.41 4.81 -23.97
C GLU A 5 -4.93 5.97 -24.80
N VAL A 6 -6.03 6.58 -24.34
CA VAL A 6 -6.72 7.67 -25.06
C VAL A 6 -6.47 9.00 -24.37
N LYS A 7 -6.42 9.01 -23.03
CA LYS A 7 -6.19 10.19 -22.19
C LYS A 7 -5.83 9.73 -20.76
N SER A 8 -4.86 10.39 -20.12
CA SER A 8 -4.58 10.21 -18.69
C SER A 8 -4.55 11.57 -18.01
N ASP A 9 -5.22 11.65 -16.86
CA ASP A 9 -5.12 12.74 -15.88
C ASP A 9 -4.61 12.13 -14.56
N GLU A 10 -4.11 12.94 -13.61
CA GLU A 10 -3.54 12.48 -12.33
C GLU A 10 -4.46 11.51 -11.56
N LYS A 11 -5.78 11.61 -11.74
CA LYS A 11 -6.79 10.87 -10.97
C LYS A 11 -7.45 9.71 -11.72
N GLU A 12 -7.21 9.57 -13.02
CA GLU A 12 -7.91 8.59 -13.86
C GLU A 12 -7.13 8.23 -15.12
N MET A 13 -7.36 7.01 -15.62
CA MET A 13 -6.80 6.55 -16.90
C MET A 13 -7.93 6.12 -17.84
N TRP A 14 -7.79 6.44 -19.13
CA TRP A 14 -8.73 6.03 -20.16
C TRP A 14 -8.11 5.04 -21.14
N PHE A 15 -8.76 3.89 -21.28
CA PHE A 15 -8.33 2.80 -22.14
C PHE A 15 -9.32 2.56 -23.27
N MET A 16 -8.83 2.37 -24.49
CA MET A 16 -9.66 1.87 -25.59
C MET A 16 -9.61 0.33 -25.62
N ILE A 17 -10.74 -0.31 -25.31
CA ILE A 17 -10.88 -1.77 -25.29
C ILE A 17 -12.10 -2.14 -26.13
N GLY A 18 -11.89 -2.92 -27.20
CA GLY A 18 -12.98 -3.37 -28.08
C GLY A 18 -13.80 -2.22 -28.69
N CYS A 19 -13.14 -1.14 -29.09
CA CYS A 19 -13.74 0.10 -29.61
C CYS A 19 -14.61 0.87 -28.59
N LYS A 20 -14.51 0.56 -27.29
CA LYS A 20 -15.12 1.32 -26.20
C LYS A 20 -14.05 2.01 -25.37
N ASN A 21 -14.32 3.25 -24.96
CA ASN A 21 -13.49 3.94 -23.98
C ASN A 21 -13.94 3.51 -22.58
N ILE A 22 -13.01 2.95 -21.83
CA ILE A 22 -13.21 2.49 -20.46
C ILE A 22 -12.38 3.40 -19.56
N GLN A 23 -13.02 3.97 -18.54
CA GLN A 23 -12.37 4.75 -17.52
C GLN A 23 -11.83 3.78 -16.45
N PHE A 24 -10.71 4.16 -15.83
CA PHE A 24 -10.22 3.54 -14.61
C PHE A 24 -9.94 4.66 -13.61
N SER A 25 -10.84 4.80 -12.64
CA SER A 25 -10.81 5.83 -11.60
C SER A 25 -10.77 5.22 -10.20
N MET A 26 -10.67 6.09 -9.18
CA MET A 26 -10.72 5.69 -7.78
C MET A 26 -12.05 5.01 -7.41
N GLU A 27 -13.15 5.36 -8.06
CA GLU A 27 -14.47 4.77 -7.79
C GLU A 27 -14.49 3.28 -8.18
N GLU A 28 -14.01 2.95 -9.38
CA GLU A 28 -13.92 1.56 -9.84
C GLU A 28 -12.91 0.77 -9.02
N PHE A 29 -11.80 1.40 -8.64
CA PHE A 29 -10.82 0.80 -7.74
C PHE A 29 -11.43 0.47 -6.37
N ALA A 30 -12.16 1.41 -5.76
CA ALA A 30 -12.84 1.20 -4.49
C ALA A 30 -13.91 0.11 -4.60
N LEU A 31 -14.68 0.10 -5.69
CA LEU A 31 -15.72 -0.90 -5.95
C LEU A 31 -15.14 -2.33 -6.05
N VAL A 32 -14.00 -2.49 -6.73
CA VAL A 32 -13.38 -3.80 -6.94
C VAL A 32 -12.63 -4.28 -5.70
N THR A 33 -11.91 -3.39 -5.02
CA THR A 33 -11.05 -3.77 -3.89
C THR A 33 -11.77 -3.75 -2.55
N GLY A 34 -12.87 -3.03 -2.43
CA GLY A 34 -13.56 -2.77 -1.17
C GLY A 34 -12.75 -1.93 -0.17
N LEU A 35 -11.61 -1.37 -0.60
CA LEU A 35 -10.71 -0.62 0.28
C LEU A 35 -11.23 0.80 0.55
N ASN A 36 -10.97 1.30 1.76
CA ASN A 36 -11.28 2.68 2.10
C ASN A 36 -10.49 3.67 1.24
N CYS A 37 -11.20 4.50 0.48
CA CYS A 37 -10.64 5.53 -0.41
C CYS A 37 -10.96 6.97 0.04
N ASN A 38 -11.36 7.15 1.30
CA ASN A 38 -11.58 8.47 1.91
C ASN A 38 -10.32 9.37 1.79
N PRO A 39 -10.46 10.69 1.97
CA PRO A 39 -9.31 11.61 1.95
C PRO A 39 -8.19 11.16 2.90
N LEU A 40 -6.94 11.28 2.44
CA LEU A 40 -5.78 11.01 3.29
C LEU A 40 -5.80 11.94 4.51
N HIS A 41 -5.58 11.38 5.69
CA HIS A 41 -5.32 12.12 6.91
C HIS A 41 -3.98 11.68 7.48
N LYS A 42 -3.38 12.55 8.30
CA LYS A 42 -2.17 12.20 9.02
C LYS A 42 -2.54 11.19 10.12
N PRO A 43 -1.86 10.04 10.21
CA PRO A 43 -2.09 9.10 11.30
C PRO A 43 -1.91 9.78 12.67
N THR A 44 -2.77 9.49 13.62
CA THR A 44 -2.65 9.93 15.01
C THR A 44 -1.61 9.06 15.72
N THR A 45 -0.34 9.29 15.41
CA THR A 45 0.78 8.68 16.13
C THR A 45 0.85 9.33 17.51
N LYS A 46 0.29 8.68 18.53
CA LYS A 46 0.51 9.10 19.91
C LYS A 46 1.88 8.59 20.34
N ASP A 47 2.75 9.49 20.79
CA ASP A 47 3.96 9.13 21.52
C ASP A 47 3.57 8.64 22.92
N ASN A 48 2.98 7.45 23.00
CA ASN A 48 2.78 6.77 24.27
C ASN A 48 4.09 6.04 24.59
N GLU A 49 4.86 6.47 25.58
CA GLU A 49 6.13 5.84 26.04
C GLU A 49 5.93 4.42 26.63
N ASP A 50 4.96 3.66 26.11
CA ASP A 50 4.60 2.34 26.57
C ASP A 50 5.58 1.30 26.02
N ASP A 51 6.03 0.40 26.89
CA ASP A 51 7.03 -0.62 26.57
C ASP A 51 6.43 -1.76 25.72
N ASP A 52 5.08 -1.88 25.72
CA ASP A 52 4.33 -2.96 25.07
C ASP A 52 4.05 -2.75 23.56
N ARG A 53 4.81 -1.86 22.91
CA ARG A 53 4.67 -1.57 21.48
C ARG A 53 5.10 -2.74 20.61
N ILE A 54 4.39 -2.93 19.49
CA ILE A 54 4.75 -3.95 18.47
C ILE A 54 6.14 -3.71 17.91
N VAL A 55 6.52 -2.44 17.81
CA VAL A 55 7.86 -2.03 17.37
C VAL A 55 8.93 -2.59 18.28
N ASN A 56 8.72 -2.59 19.59
CA ASN A 56 9.70 -3.11 20.55
C ASN A 56 9.79 -4.64 20.47
N GLU A 57 8.65 -5.32 20.39
CA GLU A 57 8.59 -6.78 20.41
C GLU A 57 9.11 -7.46 19.14
N PHE A 58 8.76 -6.94 17.95
CA PHE A 58 9.12 -7.59 16.68
C PHE A 58 10.13 -6.79 15.86
N LEU A 59 10.19 -5.46 16.06
CA LEU A 59 10.97 -4.57 15.21
C LEU A 59 12.26 -4.08 15.88
N ASP A 60 12.65 -4.63 17.03
CA ASP A 60 13.86 -4.27 17.80
C ASP A 60 13.89 -2.77 18.17
N GLY A 61 12.72 -2.15 18.39
CA GLY A 61 12.62 -0.72 18.66
C GLY A 61 12.87 0.17 17.44
N ASN A 62 13.03 -0.40 16.25
CA ASN A 62 13.37 0.34 15.03
C ASN A 62 12.17 0.45 14.08
N CYS A 63 11.70 1.68 13.83
CA CYS A 63 10.68 1.98 12.82
C CYS A 63 11.23 2.10 11.40
N ALA A 64 12.54 2.36 11.25
CA ALA A 64 13.22 2.49 9.97
C ALA A 64 13.67 1.11 9.46
N ILE A 65 12.70 0.31 9.03
CA ILE A 65 12.93 -1.03 8.48
C ILE A 65 12.52 -1.11 7.00
N THR A 66 13.21 -1.97 6.26
CA THR A 66 12.91 -2.28 4.87
C THR A 66 11.80 -3.33 4.76
N THR A 67 11.14 -3.40 3.59
CA THR A 67 10.14 -4.46 3.33
C THR A 67 10.76 -5.88 3.45
N LYS A 68 12.04 -6.04 3.11
CA LYS A 68 12.76 -7.31 3.31
C LYS A 68 12.93 -7.65 4.79
N GLU A 69 13.36 -6.70 5.62
CA GLU A 69 13.50 -6.93 7.06
C GLU A 69 12.14 -7.22 7.71
N LEU A 70 11.08 -6.52 7.29
CA LEU A 70 9.71 -6.83 7.74
C LEU A 70 9.32 -8.27 7.40
N HIS A 71 9.62 -8.74 6.18
CA HIS A 71 9.37 -10.13 5.80
C HIS A 71 10.12 -11.11 6.71
N GLU A 72 11.41 -10.89 6.94
CA GLU A 72 12.22 -11.77 7.81
C GLU A 72 11.71 -11.77 9.26
N LYS A 73 11.33 -10.61 9.78
CA LYS A 73 10.75 -10.46 11.13
C LYS A 73 9.39 -11.15 11.22
N PHE A 74 8.51 -10.96 10.23
CA PHE A 74 7.21 -11.61 10.16
C PHE A 74 7.33 -13.14 10.16
N MET A 75 8.23 -13.70 9.35
CA MET A 75 8.42 -15.17 9.26
C MET A 75 8.98 -15.79 10.54
N LYS A 76 9.66 -15.00 11.38
CA LYS A 76 10.22 -15.44 12.67
C LYS A 76 9.34 -15.09 13.86
N ALA A 77 8.30 -14.27 13.65
CA ALA A 77 7.48 -13.72 14.72
C ALA A 77 6.79 -14.83 15.51
N LYS A 78 6.91 -14.74 16.84
CA LYS A 78 6.22 -15.58 17.81
C LYS A 78 5.85 -14.71 18.99
N SER A 79 4.60 -14.80 19.43
CA SER A 79 4.10 -14.11 20.61
C SER A 79 3.02 -14.96 21.25
N ASN A 80 2.83 -14.78 22.55
CA ASN A 80 1.72 -15.40 23.27
C ASN A 80 0.42 -14.61 23.09
N ASP A 81 0.50 -13.41 22.51
CA ASP A 81 -0.65 -12.58 22.15
C ASP A 81 -0.88 -12.65 20.63
N ASP A 82 -1.91 -13.41 20.23
CA ASP A 82 -2.30 -13.58 18.83
C ASP A 82 -2.60 -12.24 18.15
N MET A 83 -3.12 -11.25 18.89
CA MET A 83 -3.48 -9.96 18.33
C MET A 83 -2.24 -9.19 17.85
N LYS A 84 -1.11 -9.36 18.53
CA LYS A 84 0.16 -8.75 18.11
C LYS A 84 0.67 -9.36 16.80
N ILE A 85 0.52 -10.68 16.64
CA ILE A 85 0.83 -11.36 15.37
C ILE A 85 -0.10 -10.89 14.25
N VAL A 86 -1.39 -10.73 14.51
CA VAL A 86 -2.36 -10.19 13.54
C VAL A 86 -1.98 -8.78 13.09
N LYS A 87 -1.63 -7.90 14.02
CA LYS A 87 -1.21 -6.52 13.71
C LYS A 87 0.06 -6.50 12.84
N LEU A 88 1.07 -7.33 13.17
CA LEU A 88 2.28 -7.47 12.35
C LEU A 88 1.95 -8.04 10.96
N ALA A 89 1.07 -9.04 10.88
CA ALA A 89 0.62 -9.63 9.62
C ALA A 89 -0.07 -8.60 8.71
N MET A 90 -0.88 -7.71 9.30
CA MET A 90 -1.57 -6.65 8.58
C MET A 90 -0.59 -5.61 8.03
N LEU A 91 0.43 -5.20 8.79
CA LEU A 91 1.50 -4.34 8.25
C LEU A 91 2.24 -5.02 7.11
N TYR A 92 2.59 -6.31 7.27
CA TYR A 92 3.22 -7.08 6.22
C TYR A 92 2.35 -7.15 4.96
N PHE A 93 1.06 -7.42 5.10
CA PHE A 93 0.12 -7.44 3.98
C PHE A 93 0.02 -6.08 3.27
N VAL A 94 -0.11 -4.99 4.02
CA VAL A 94 -0.20 -3.64 3.45
C VAL A 94 1.07 -3.32 2.64
N GLU A 95 2.25 -3.50 3.21
CA GLU A 95 3.51 -3.13 2.56
C GLU A 95 3.87 -4.05 1.39
N SER A 96 3.62 -5.36 1.50
CA SER A 96 4.00 -6.34 0.48
C SER A 96 2.96 -6.53 -0.62
N VAL A 97 1.67 -6.50 -0.29
CA VAL A 97 0.58 -6.80 -1.22
C VAL A 97 -0.09 -5.53 -1.72
N LEU A 98 -0.52 -4.64 -0.83
CA LEU A 98 -1.33 -3.47 -1.23
C LEU A 98 -0.50 -2.35 -1.85
N LEU A 99 0.65 -2.04 -1.26
CA LEU A 99 1.50 -0.93 -1.70
C LEU A 99 2.60 -1.37 -2.67
N ARG A 100 2.89 -2.68 -2.70
CA ARG A 100 3.88 -3.35 -3.56
C ARG A 100 5.11 -2.46 -3.79
N LYS A 101 5.79 -2.08 -2.70
CA LYS A 101 7.07 -1.38 -2.80
C LYS A 101 8.16 -2.38 -3.20
N GLU A 102 9.19 -1.91 -3.89
CA GLU A 102 10.39 -2.71 -4.12
C GLU A 102 10.99 -3.13 -2.77
N ASN A 103 11.50 -4.37 -2.69
CA ASN A 103 11.91 -5.02 -1.43
C ASN A 103 12.97 -4.25 -0.59
N ARG A 104 13.61 -3.23 -1.16
CA ARG A 104 14.67 -2.41 -0.54
C ARG A 104 14.19 -1.04 -0.08
N ASN A 105 12.92 -0.72 -0.28
CA ASN A 105 12.37 0.54 0.19
C ASN A 105 12.11 0.47 1.69
N TYR A 106 12.42 1.56 2.38
CA TYR A 106 12.00 1.74 3.76
C TYR A 106 10.48 1.82 3.84
N ILE A 107 9.93 1.16 4.84
CA ILE A 107 8.54 1.26 5.22
C ILE A 107 8.29 2.66 5.75
N ASN A 108 7.09 3.18 5.52
CA ASN A 108 6.75 4.50 6.03
C ASN A 108 6.55 4.38 7.54
N GLU A 109 7.41 5.04 8.34
CA GLU A 109 7.38 4.98 9.81
C GLU A 109 5.99 5.25 10.41
N PRO A 110 5.23 6.27 9.97
CA PRO A 110 3.84 6.45 10.34
C PRO A 110 2.94 5.21 10.20
N TYR A 111 3.18 4.32 9.23
CA TYR A 111 2.40 3.09 9.07
C TYR A 111 2.76 2.04 10.11
N VAL A 112 4.03 2.01 10.52
CA VAL A 112 4.50 1.13 11.60
C VAL A 112 3.87 1.57 12.91
N LEU A 113 3.91 2.87 13.23
CA LEU A 113 3.33 3.43 14.44
C LEU A 113 1.80 3.29 14.49
N LEU A 114 1.14 3.29 13.33
CA LEU A 114 -0.30 3.11 13.24
C LEU A 114 -0.77 1.72 13.71
N MET A 115 0.09 0.70 13.71
CA MET A 115 -0.26 -0.64 14.22
C MET A 115 -0.66 -0.64 15.70
N ASP A 116 -0.10 0.28 16.49
CA ASP A 116 -0.43 0.40 17.91
C ASP A 116 -1.88 0.88 18.08
N ASN A 117 -2.36 1.76 17.19
CA ASN A 117 -3.77 2.14 17.07
C ASN A 117 -4.49 1.35 15.96
N PHE A 118 -4.77 0.08 16.22
CA PHE A 118 -5.30 -0.82 15.19
C PHE A 118 -6.69 -0.46 14.68
N THR A 119 -7.50 0.25 15.46
CA THR A 119 -8.78 0.81 14.98
C THR A 119 -8.52 1.80 13.85
N GLU A 120 -7.63 2.78 14.09
CA GLU A 120 -7.25 3.76 13.09
C GLU A 120 -6.50 3.12 11.91
N PHE A 121 -5.69 2.09 12.16
CA PHE A 121 -5.06 1.30 11.09
C PHE A 121 -6.09 0.74 10.12
N ASN A 122 -7.17 0.14 10.62
CA ASN A 122 -8.21 -0.46 9.77
C ASN A 122 -9.08 0.60 9.08
N GLU A 123 -9.24 1.77 9.69
CA GLU A 123 -9.97 2.90 9.10
C GLU A 123 -9.09 3.75 8.17
N TYR A 124 -7.77 3.57 8.17
CA TYR A 124 -6.88 4.34 7.33
C TYR A 124 -7.21 4.15 5.84
N PRO A 125 -7.17 5.22 5.02
CA PRO A 125 -7.52 5.17 3.60
C PRO A 125 -6.46 4.45 2.73
N TRP A 126 -6.19 3.17 3.03
CA TRP A 126 -5.25 2.32 2.29
C TRP A 126 -5.57 2.24 0.80
N GLY A 127 -6.86 2.28 0.46
CA GLY A 127 -7.32 2.26 -0.93
C GLY A 127 -6.81 3.47 -1.71
N ARG A 128 -6.75 4.66 -1.10
CA ARG A 128 -6.22 5.86 -1.74
C ARG A 128 -4.71 5.76 -2.00
N THR A 129 -3.96 5.24 -1.04
CA THR A 129 -2.50 5.03 -1.18
C THR A 129 -2.21 3.97 -2.24
N SER A 130 -2.92 2.84 -2.20
CA SER A 130 -2.76 1.74 -3.16
C SER A 130 -3.20 2.15 -4.58
N PHE A 131 -4.27 2.92 -4.71
CA PHE A 131 -4.73 3.46 -6.01
C PHE A 131 -3.65 4.33 -6.66
N LYS A 132 -3.03 5.23 -5.88
CA LYS A 132 -1.94 6.08 -6.38
C LYS A 132 -0.79 5.23 -6.95
N MET A 133 -0.33 4.24 -6.20
CA MET A 133 0.74 3.33 -6.65
C MET A 133 0.34 2.57 -7.91
N THR A 134 -0.92 2.10 -7.97
CA THR A 134 -1.46 1.36 -9.12
C THR A 134 -1.46 2.22 -10.37
N ILE A 135 -1.98 3.45 -10.28
CA ILE A 135 -2.05 4.39 -11.39
C ILE A 135 -0.64 4.79 -11.87
N ASP A 136 0.27 5.08 -10.95
CA ASP A 136 1.65 5.44 -11.30
C ASP A 136 2.37 4.28 -12.02
N SER A 137 2.17 3.04 -11.56
CA SER A 137 2.68 1.84 -12.22
C SER A 137 2.07 1.64 -13.61
N LEU A 138 0.75 1.77 -13.75
CA LEU A 138 0.06 1.60 -15.03
C LEU A 138 0.52 2.64 -16.05
N ARG A 139 0.68 3.90 -15.65
CA ARG A 139 1.20 4.96 -16.54
C ARG A 139 2.61 4.64 -17.02
N LYS A 140 3.51 4.24 -16.11
CA LYS A 140 4.88 3.86 -16.45
C LYS A 140 4.89 2.73 -17.48
N ASP A 141 4.13 1.68 -17.24
CA ASP A 141 4.06 0.52 -18.15
C ASP A 141 3.48 0.87 -19.52
N VAL A 142 2.49 1.76 -19.58
CA VAL A 142 1.91 2.22 -20.84
C VAL A 142 2.93 3.03 -21.65
N VAL A 143 3.64 3.97 -21.01
CA VAL A 143 4.71 4.76 -21.64
C VAL A 143 5.82 3.86 -22.18
N ASP A 144 6.28 2.89 -21.39
CA ASP A 144 7.35 1.96 -21.79
C ASP A 144 6.94 1.11 -23.00
N ARG A 145 5.69 0.66 -23.07
CA ARG A 145 5.16 -0.06 -24.23
C ARG A 145 5.08 0.81 -25.48
N MET A 146 4.67 2.07 -25.36
CA MET A 146 4.63 3.00 -26.50
C MET A 146 6.03 3.32 -27.05
N ALA A 147 7.04 3.42 -26.18
CA ALA A 147 8.42 3.65 -26.59
C ALA A 147 9.01 2.45 -27.36
N ASN A 148 8.72 1.23 -26.91
CA ASN A 148 9.24 0.01 -27.53
C ASN A 148 8.60 -0.34 -28.88
N HIS A 149 7.39 0.16 -29.17
CA HIS A 149 6.73 -0.01 -30.47
C HIS A 149 7.21 0.96 -31.57
N LYS A 150 8.09 1.92 -31.23
CA LYS A 150 8.69 2.87 -32.19
C LYS A 150 10.11 2.50 -32.64
N LYS A 151 10.64 1.36 -32.20
CA LYS A 151 11.88 0.74 -32.69
C LYS A 151 11.56 -0.45 -33.59
#